data_AF-A0A972H519-F1
#
_entry.id   AF-A0A972H519-F1
#
_cell.length_a   1.000
_cell.length_b   1.000
_cell.length_c   1.000
_cell.angle_alpha   90.00
_cell.angle_beta   90.00
_cell.angle_gamma   90.00
#
_symmetry.space_group_name_H-M   'P 1'
#
loop_
_entity.id
_entity.type
_entity.pdbx_description
1 polymer ?
#
loop_
_entity_poly.entity_id
_entity_poly.type
_entity_poly.pdbx_seq_one_letter_code
_entity_poly.pdbx_strand_id
1 'polypeptide(L)'
;MAGKLLIVGFGPGSFEHITKRAREALQESEVIIGYNTYVDLIRGLLSDQAIVRTGMTEEVSRAQEAVRQAEAGKKVAVISSGDAGVYGMAGLVYEVLMEKGWRRESGVEVEIIPGISAINSSASLLGAPVMHDACTISLSDHLTPWELIAKRVDAAGQADFVIALYNPRSGRRTRQIVETQRILLKYRSPETPVGIVKSAYREREHVVVTNLRDMLDHDIGMLTTVIIGNSSTTVYDGLMITPRGYQRKYTLGADVQPLRPHQRLQQEAEPWALQQWDSEPVGDGDEDWTFEEDDDAEDAYVKAPERAGSAVAVGAEREATLARGGSAVAIGAEREATLERGGSAVAIGAEREATSERGGSAVAVAAAAAPLLLALEALQLATRGSGEAMDTSGASAAGGSALMAGLFRQQSIFELAVSPGVADKKFTAKQMITLADVVGEKGTMEYTPHHQMILRVPTENPEEITARLRSEGFLLAPIGDVAQIKACDFCNGEKGEAIPYAESLQQKLGGIKVPKELRIGLNGCGMACYGAVNEDIGIVYRKGKFDLFLGGKTVGRNVHPAQPVAEGIDPWRLVETIERIVHRFIDEGHPNERFHKFFKRAKELEGYRHQDMPAFTIENAICGD
;
A
#
# COMPACT_ATOMS: atom_id res chain seq x y z
N MET A 1 -18.35 47.33 26.14
CA MET A 1 -18.59 46.95 24.74
C MET A 1 -18.29 45.47 24.60
N ALA A 2 -19.02 44.73 23.78
CA ALA A 2 -18.65 43.35 23.48
C ALA A 2 -17.36 43.35 22.65
N GLY A 3 -16.38 42.54 23.06
CA GLY A 3 -15.12 42.42 22.31
C GLY A 3 -15.27 41.52 21.08
N LYS A 4 -14.20 41.46 20.27
CA LYS A 4 -14.20 40.73 18.99
C LYS A 4 -12.85 40.09 18.72
N LEU A 5 -12.87 38.85 18.22
CA LEU A 5 -11.71 38.13 17.71
C LEU A 5 -11.72 38.14 16.19
N LEU A 6 -10.71 38.77 15.60
CA LEU A 6 -10.45 38.82 14.16
C LEU A 6 -9.28 37.89 13.87
N ILE A 7 -9.53 36.71 13.31
CA ILE A 7 -8.47 35.74 12.99
C ILE A 7 -8.05 35.98 11.55
N VAL A 8 -6.92 36.66 11.35
CA VAL A 8 -6.53 37.27 10.08
C VAL A 8 -5.46 36.46 9.35
N GLY A 9 -5.81 35.90 8.19
CA GLY A 9 -4.84 35.46 7.20
C GLY A 9 -4.37 36.64 6.36
N PHE A 10 -3.10 37.04 6.46
CA PHE A 10 -2.56 38.18 5.69
C PHE A 10 -1.92 37.78 4.36
N GLY A 11 -1.98 36.51 3.95
CA GLY A 11 -1.40 36.07 2.70
C GLY A 11 0.13 35.90 2.74
N PRO A 12 0.81 35.94 1.58
CA PRO A 12 2.22 35.54 1.48
C PRO A 12 3.19 36.52 2.17
N GLY A 13 2.82 37.78 2.40
CA GLY A 13 3.62 38.76 3.12
C GLY A 13 3.99 40.02 2.34
N SER A 14 3.72 40.07 1.02
CA SER A 14 3.70 41.33 0.26
C SER A 14 2.39 42.08 0.50
N PHE A 15 2.47 43.41 0.61
CA PHE A 15 1.30 44.27 0.82
C PHE A 15 0.26 44.20 -0.30
N GLU A 16 0.69 43.91 -1.53
CA GLU A 16 -0.20 43.81 -2.70
C GLU A 16 -1.13 42.58 -2.64
N HIS A 17 -0.70 41.54 -1.92
CA HIS A 17 -1.44 40.29 -1.78
C HIS A 17 -2.23 40.20 -0.47
N ILE A 18 -2.29 41.27 0.32
CA ILE A 18 -3.14 41.37 1.50
C ILE A 18 -4.54 41.78 1.07
N THR A 19 -5.55 40.97 1.39
CA THR A 19 -6.93 41.28 1.05
C THR A 19 -7.39 42.59 1.70
N LYS A 20 -8.31 43.30 1.04
CA LYS A 20 -8.88 44.53 1.60
C LYS A 20 -9.45 44.31 3.01
N ARG A 21 -10.21 43.22 3.21
CA ARG A 21 -10.79 42.87 4.52
C ARG A 21 -9.73 42.64 5.59
N ALA A 22 -8.60 42.00 5.27
CA ALA A 22 -7.50 41.80 6.22
C ALA A 22 -6.87 43.13 6.65
N ARG A 23 -6.69 44.08 5.72
CA ARG A 23 -6.18 45.42 6.04
C ARG A 23 -7.14 46.17 6.97
N GLU A 24 -8.44 46.13 6.67
CA GLU A 24 -9.47 46.75 7.50
C GLU A 24 -9.53 46.11 8.90
N ALA A 25 -9.40 44.78 9.00
CA ALA A 25 -9.37 44.06 10.28
C ALA A 25 -8.19 44.48 11.16
N LEU A 26 -7.01 44.64 10.57
CA LEU A 26 -5.82 45.12 11.29
C LEU A 26 -6.01 46.56 11.78
N GLN A 27 -6.59 47.43 10.95
CA GLN A 27 -6.83 48.83 11.28
C GLN A 27 -7.87 49.03 12.38
N GLU A 28 -8.94 48.23 12.39
CA GLU A 28 -10.00 48.34 13.40
C GLU A 28 -9.67 47.66 14.74
N SER A 29 -8.58 46.89 14.79
CA SER A 29 -8.14 46.17 15.98
C SER A 29 -7.45 47.11 16.98
N GLU A 30 -7.66 46.88 18.27
CA GLU A 30 -6.95 47.56 19.34
C GLU A 30 -5.68 46.79 19.74
N VAL A 31 -5.69 45.46 19.56
CA VAL A 31 -4.59 44.57 19.92
C VAL A 31 -4.25 43.67 18.72
N ILE A 32 -2.97 43.60 18.37
CA ILE A 32 -2.43 42.67 17.37
C ILE A 32 -1.62 41.59 18.10
N ILE A 33 -1.96 40.33 17.87
CA ILE A 33 -1.28 39.17 18.47
C ILE A 33 -0.71 38.29 17.37
N GLY A 34 0.60 38.05 17.41
CA GLY A 34 1.25 37.26 16.38
C GLY A 34 2.69 36.87 16.70
N TYR A 35 3.22 35.99 15.86
CA TYR A 35 4.64 35.65 15.87
C TYR A 35 5.49 36.84 15.40
N ASN A 36 6.67 37.03 16.02
CA ASN A 36 7.59 38.15 15.73
C ASN A 36 7.76 38.45 14.24
N THR A 37 8.12 37.44 13.44
CA THR A 37 8.36 37.63 12.01
C THR A 37 7.11 38.06 11.26
N TYR A 38 5.92 37.62 11.67
CA TYR A 38 4.66 38.01 11.02
C TYR A 38 4.30 39.45 11.34
N VAL A 39 4.49 39.87 12.59
CA VAL A 39 4.30 41.27 12.99
C VAL A 39 5.25 42.18 12.21
N ASP A 40 6.50 41.77 12.01
CA ASP A 40 7.47 42.56 11.27
C ASP A 40 7.10 42.69 9.77
N LEU A 41 6.53 41.64 9.15
CA LEU A 41 6.05 41.69 7.76
C LEU A 41 4.91 42.68 7.55
N ILE A 42 3.96 42.77 8.50
CA ILE A 42 2.81 43.67 8.38
C ILE A 42 3.03 45.03 9.04
N ARG A 43 4.25 45.32 9.51
CA ARG A 43 4.52 46.50 10.35
C ARG A 43 4.09 47.82 9.71
N GLY A 44 4.21 47.94 8.39
CA GLY A 44 3.76 49.12 7.63
C GLY A 44 2.24 49.34 7.60
N LEU A 45 1.44 48.35 8.03
CA LEU A 45 -0.02 48.46 8.16
C LEU A 45 -0.48 48.73 9.59
N LEU A 46 0.44 48.64 10.56
CA LEU A 46 0.15 48.87 11.97
C LEU A 46 0.41 50.33 12.32
N SER A 47 -0.46 50.89 13.15
CA SER A 47 -0.36 52.25 13.71
C SER A 47 -0.23 52.16 15.24
N ASP A 48 -1.30 52.51 15.96
CA ASP A 48 -1.28 52.73 17.41
C ASP A 48 -1.73 51.49 18.21
N GLN A 49 -1.90 50.33 17.55
CA GLN A 49 -2.38 49.11 18.20
C GLN A 49 -1.37 48.58 19.22
N ALA A 50 -1.86 48.01 20.31
CA ALA A 50 -1.02 47.26 21.24
C ALA A 50 -0.55 45.94 20.60
N ILE A 51 0.76 45.68 20.58
CA ILE A 51 1.32 44.49 19.93
C ILE A 51 1.75 43.48 21.00
N VAL A 52 1.15 42.29 20.97
CA VAL A 52 1.59 41.13 21.76
C VAL A 52 2.41 40.21 20.86
N ARG A 53 3.71 40.16 21.14
CA ARG A 53 4.71 39.36 20.44
C ARG A 53 4.99 38.08 21.22
N THR A 54 4.97 36.93 20.57
CA THR A 54 5.36 35.65 21.18
C THR A 54 6.33 34.86 20.32
N GLY A 55 7.00 33.89 20.94
CA GLY A 55 7.89 32.95 20.26
C GLY A 55 7.16 31.97 19.33
N MET A 56 7.92 31.15 18.60
CA MET A 56 7.36 30.16 17.66
C MET A 56 6.66 28.99 18.37
N THR A 57 7.05 28.67 19.61
CA THR A 57 6.54 27.53 20.40
C THR A 57 5.41 27.89 21.37
N GLU A 58 4.89 29.12 21.29
CA GLU A 58 3.93 29.69 22.26
C GLU A 58 2.55 29.90 21.61
N GLU A 59 2.15 29.00 20.71
CA GLU A 59 0.88 29.08 19.99
C GLU A 59 -0.33 29.06 20.94
N VAL A 60 -0.31 28.18 21.94
CA VAL A 60 -1.39 28.08 22.94
C VAL A 60 -1.51 29.38 23.74
N SER A 61 -0.38 29.93 24.20
CA SER A 61 -0.36 31.19 24.94
C SER A 61 -0.89 32.36 24.10
N ARG A 62 -0.61 32.41 22.78
CA ARG A 62 -1.20 33.40 21.88
C ARG A 62 -2.72 33.31 21.85
N ALA A 63 -3.25 32.09 21.65
CA ALA A 63 -4.69 31.87 21.57
C ALA A 63 -5.38 32.23 22.89
N GLN A 64 -4.82 31.81 24.03
CA GLN A 64 -5.33 32.15 25.36
C GLN A 64 -5.34 33.66 25.61
N GLU A 65 -4.26 34.35 25.27
CA GLU A 65 -4.16 35.81 25.44
C GLU A 65 -5.15 36.55 24.53
N ALA A 66 -5.33 36.10 23.29
CA ALA A 66 -6.31 36.66 22.37
C ALA A 66 -7.72 36.57 22.93
N VAL A 67 -8.13 35.38 23.36
CA VAL A 67 -9.45 35.15 23.96
C VAL A 67 -9.63 36.00 25.20
N ARG A 68 -8.63 36.07 26.10
CA ARG A 68 -8.68 36.88 27.32
C ARG A 68 -8.88 38.38 27.03
N GLN A 69 -8.17 38.93 26.06
CA GLN A 69 -8.28 40.35 25.69
C GLN A 69 -9.63 40.66 25.02
N ALA A 70 -10.15 39.72 24.23
CA ALA A 70 -11.45 39.89 23.60
C ALA A 70 -12.61 39.75 24.61
N GLU A 71 -12.51 38.82 25.58
CA GLU A 71 -13.43 38.74 26.72
C GLU A 71 -13.41 40.02 27.58
N ALA A 72 -12.26 40.70 27.65
CA ALA A 72 -12.13 42.01 28.29
C ALA A 72 -12.74 43.17 27.46
N GLY A 73 -13.39 42.88 26.32
CA GLY A 73 -14.13 43.84 25.52
C GLY A 73 -13.34 44.49 24.38
N LYS A 74 -12.11 44.04 24.11
CA LYS A 74 -11.27 44.60 23.05
C LYS A 74 -11.50 43.95 21.69
N LYS A 75 -11.21 44.68 20.62
CA LYS A 75 -11.04 44.12 19.27
C LYS A 75 -9.61 43.61 19.09
N VAL A 76 -9.47 42.31 18.88
CA VAL A 76 -8.18 41.61 18.85
C VAL A 76 -7.98 40.94 17.50
N ALA A 77 -6.92 41.31 16.78
CA ALA A 77 -6.47 40.57 15.60
C ALA A 77 -5.43 39.52 15.96
N VAL A 78 -5.72 38.27 15.62
CA VAL A 78 -4.76 37.15 15.69
C VAL A 78 -4.26 36.88 14.28
N ILE A 79 -3.00 37.19 14.00
CA ILE A 79 -2.47 37.16 12.64
C ILE A 79 -1.83 35.81 12.29
N SER A 80 -2.04 35.35 11.07
CA SER A 80 -1.42 34.16 10.47
C SER A 80 -0.93 34.48 9.06
N SER A 81 0.25 33.99 8.68
CA SER A 81 0.70 34.06 7.28
C SER A 81 -0.13 33.12 6.41
N GLY A 82 -0.33 33.47 5.15
CA GLY A 82 -1.19 32.71 4.25
C GLY A 82 -2.65 32.87 4.66
N ASP A 83 -3.35 31.74 4.77
CA ASP A 83 -4.70 31.68 5.31
C ASP A 83 -4.69 31.20 6.77
N ALA A 84 -5.54 31.78 7.62
CA ALA A 84 -5.56 31.43 9.05
C ALA A 84 -6.12 30.02 9.34
N GLY A 85 -6.90 29.45 8.40
CA GLY A 85 -7.43 28.09 8.47
C GLY A 85 -6.48 27.03 7.92
N VAL A 86 -5.44 27.41 7.19
CA VAL A 86 -4.46 26.46 6.62
C VAL A 86 -3.20 26.43 7.47
N TYR A 87 -3.14 25.47 8.40
CA TYR A 87 -2.03 25.32 9.36
C TYR A 87 -1.72 26.62 10.14
N GLY A 88 -2.74 27.44 10.36
CA GLY A 88 -2.66 28.73 11.06
C GLY A 88 -3.35 28.72 12.43
N MET A 89 -3.65 29.91 12.95
CA MET A 89 -4.17 30.08 14.33
C MET A 89 -5.66 29.79 14.49
N ALA A 90 -6.45 29.67 13.41
CA ALA A 90 -7.91 29.58 13.54
C ALA A 90 -8.37 28.37 14.36
N GLY A 91 -7.85 27.18 14.04
CA GLY A 91 -8.20 25.95 14.76
C GLY A 91 -7.90 26.04 16.26
N LEU A 92 -6.69 26.48 16.61
CA LEU A 92 -6.27 26.59 18.00
C LEU A 92 -7.07 27.63 18.79
N VAL A 93 -7.46 28.76 18.17
CA VAL A 93 -8.34 29.73 18.83
C VAL A 93 -9.70 29.10 19.15
N TYR A 94 -10.27 28.32 18.23
CA TYR A 94 -11.52 27.59 18.50
C TYR A 94 -11.35 26.54 19.59
N GLU A 95 -10.26 25.79 19.62
CA GLU A 95 -9.98 24.81 20.70
C GLU A 95 -9.98 25.50 22.08
N VAL A 96 -9.32 26.66 22.21
CA VAL A 96 -9.31 27.44 23.46
C VAL A 96 -10.71 27.97 23.81
N LEU A 97 -11.48 28.42 22.82
CA LEU A 97 -12.86 28.87 23.04
C LEU A 97 -13.77 27.71 23.48
N MET A 98 -13.62 26.53 22.89
CA MET A 98 -14.37 25.32 23.24
C MET A 98 -14.10 24.87 24.68
N GLU A 99 -12.84 24.84 25.10
CA GLU A 99 -12.43 24.54 26.48
C GLU A 99 -13.04 25.52 27.50
N LYS A 100 -13.27 26.77 27.08
CA LYS A 100 -13.92 27.81 27.90
C LYS A 100 -15.46 27.78 27.84
N GLY A 101 -16.06 26.83 27.14
CA GLY A 101 -17.51 26.73 26.99
C GLY A 101 -18.14 27.86 26.16
N TRP A 102 -17.36 28.48 25.27
CA TRP A 102 -17.83 29.54 24.37
C TRP A 102 -19.00 29.05 23.50
N ARG A 103 -19.97 29.94 23.27
CA ARG A 103 -21.08 29.74 22.33
C ARG A 103 -21.14 30.90 21.35
N ARG A 104 -21.46 30.61 20.10
CA ARG A 104 -21.54 31.61 19.03
C ARG A 104 -22.53 32.74 19.31
N GLU A 105 -23.64 32.45 19.98
CA GLU A 105 -24.74 33.41 20.21
C GLU A 105 -24.50 34.35 21.40
N SER A 106 -23.74 33.91 22.41
CA SER A 106 -23.60 34.62 23.69
C SER A 106 -22.16 34.94 24.06
N GLY A 107 -21.19 34.39 23.34
CA GLY A 107 -19.78 34.63 23.56
C GLY A 107 -19.24 35.82 22.76
N VAL A 108 -17.92 35.99 22.82
CA VAL A 108 -17.18 36.95 21.99
C VAL A 108 -17.44 36.68 20.50
N GLU A 109 -17.64 37.73 19.71
CA GLU A 109 -17.77 37.59 18.25
C GLU A 109 -16.45 37.10 17.65
N VAL A 110 -16.50 36.06 16.82
CA VAL A 110 -15.32 35.50 16.14
C VAL A 110 -15.54 35.60 14.64
N GLU A 111 -14.58 36.23 13.95
CA GLU A 111 -14.56 36.36 12.50
C GLU A 111 -13.23 35.82 11.96
N ILE A 112 -13.29 34.94 10.97
CA ILE A 112 -12.12 34.46 10.23
C ILE A 112 -12.01 35.29 8.95
N ILE A 113 -10.88 35.96 8.77
CA ILE A 113 -10.59 36.74 7.56
C ILE A 113 -9.66 35.91 6.68
N PRO A 114 -10.09 35.54 5.45
CA PRO A 114 -9.30 34.69 4.58
C PRO A 114 -8.10 35.41 4.00
N GLY A 115 -7.04 34.64 3.74
CA GLY A 115 -5.81 35.11 3.10
C GLY A 115 -5.34 34.19 1.98
N ILE A 116 -4.48 34.69 1.10
CA ILE A 116 -3.93 33.89 -0.02
C ILE A 116 -2.92 32.88 0.56
N SER A 117 -3.28 31.60 0.56
CA SER A 117 -2.43 30.55 1.14
C SER A 117 -1.15 30.32 0.32
N ALA A 118 -0.17 29.64 0.92
CA ALA A 118 1.15 29.44 0.31
C ALA A 118 1.10 28.58 -0.96
N ILE A 119 0.13 27.66 -1.06
CA ILE A 119 -0.11 26.85 -2.27
C ILE A 119 -0.45 27.75 -3.47
N ASN A 120 -1.40 28.67 -3.34
CA ASN A 120 -1.80 29.55 -4.43
C ASN A 120 -0.72 30.58 -4.74
N SER A 121 -0.08 31.13 -3.70
CA SER A 121 1.03 32.06 -3.85
C SER A 121 2.18 31.42 -4.63
N SER A 122 2.60 30.20 -4.25
CA SER A 122 3.67 29.48 -4.92
C SER A 122 3.27 29.02 -6.31
N ALA A 123 2.04 28.54 -6.50
CA ALA A 123 1.54 28.12 -7.81
C ALA A 123 1.57 29.27 -8.83
N SER A 124 1.19 30.48 -8.42
CA SER A 124 1.21 31.66 -9.30
C SER A 124 2.60 32.05 -9.80
N LEU A 125 3.66 31.69 -9.04
CA LEU A 125 5.06 31.90 -9.43
C LEU A 125 5.61 30.75 -10.29
N LEU A 126 4.91 29.62 -10.35
CA LEU A 126 5.33 28.41 -11.07
C LEU A 126 4.57 28.25 -12.41
N GLY A 127 3.43 28.90 -12.60
CA GLY A 127 2.54 28.73 -13.76
C GLY A 127 1.15 28.28 -13.34
N ALA A 128 0.74 27.07 -13.71
CA ALA A 128 -0.57 26.49 -13.38
C ALA A 128 -0.47 25.06 -12.82
N PRO A 129 0.34 24.81 -11.76
CA PRO A 129 0.55 23.45 -11.27
C PRO A 129 -0.66 22.87 -10.52
N VAL A 130 -1.57 23.70 -9.99
CA VAL A 130 -2.71 23.28 -9.15
C VAL A 130 -4.08 23.43 -9.85
N MET A 131 -4.10 23.33 -11.18
CA MET A 131 -5.34 23.44 -11.98
C MET A 131 -6.22 22.17 -11.91
N HIS A 132 -5.62 21.02 -11.57
CA HIS A 132 -6.32 19.78 -11.29
C HIS A 132 -6.43 19.55 -9.78
N ASP A 133 -7.15 18.50 -9.39
CA ASP A 133 -7.30 18.05 -8.01
C ASP A 133 -5.96 18.09 -7.26
N ALA A 134 -5.94 18.86 -6.17
CA ALA A 134 -4.75 19.11 -5.38
C ALA A 134 -5.04 18.93 -3.88
N CYS A 135 -4.03 18.55 -3.12
CA CYS A 135 -4.10 18.48 -1.67
C CYS A 135 -2.92 19.21 -1.01
N THR A 136 -3.12 19.65 0.22
CA THR A 136 -2.06 20.23 1.06
C THR A 136 -1.70 19.26 2.18
N ILE A 137 -0.41 19.04 2.42
CA ILE A 137 0.08 18.18 3.50
C ILE A 137 1.18 18.92 4.26
N SER A 138 1.04 19.05 5.58
CA SER A 138 2.14 19.50 6.44
C SER A 138 3.04 18.32 6.81
N LEU A 139 4.36 18.52 6.68
CA LEU A 139 5.37 17.54 7.11
C LEU A 139 5.86 17.76 8.55
N SER A 140 5.15 18.58 9.33
CA SER A 140 5.45 18.77 10.75
C SER A 140 4.82 17.66 11.59
N ASP A 141 5.65 16.81 12.18
CA ASP A 141 5.26 15.69 13.04
C ASP A 141 5.19 16.05 14.53
N HIS A 142 5.27 17.34 14.88
CA HIS A 142 5.29 17.79 16.27
C HIS A 142 4.02 17.43 17.05
N LEU A 143 2.85 17.53 16.42
CA LEU A 143 1.54 17.21 17.00
C LEU A 143 0.79 16.15 16.18
N THR A 144 1.41 15.61 15.13
CA THR A 144 0.81 14.61 14.25
C THR A 144 1.80 13.47 14.06
N PRO A 145 1.48 12.24 14.48
CA PRO A 145 2.37 11.10 14.29
C PRO A 145 2.79 10.95 12.82
N TRP A 146 4.07 10.66 12.60
CA TRP A 146 4.64 10.53 11.27
C TRP A 146 3.88 9.50 10.42
N GLU A 147 3.43 8.41 11.02
CA GLU A 147 2.70 7.32 10.36
C GLU A 147 1.41 7.84 9.71
N LEU A 148 0.73 8.80 10.33
CA LEU A 148 -0.46 9.44 9.77
C LEU A 148 -0.11 10.37 8.61
N ILE A 149 1.01 11.10 8.71
CA ILE A 149 1.50 11.97 7.62
C ILE A 149 1.90 11.09 6.42
N ALA A 150 2.68 10.04 6.64
CA ALA A 150 3.08 9.07 5.63
C ALA A 150 1.86 8.44 4.95
N LYS A 151 0.83 8.04 5.72
CA LYS A 151 -0.45 7.55 5.17
C LYS A 151 -1.13 8.57 4.26
N ARG A 152 -1.13 9.86 4.62
CA ARG A 152 -1.71 10.93 3.79
C ARG A 152 -0.93 11.12 2.49
N VAL A 153 0.40 11.12 2.57
CA VAL A 153 1.28 11.21 1.38
C VAL A 153 1.07 10.02 0.47
N ASP A 154 1.02 8.81 1.04
CA ASP A 154 0.81 7.57 0.30
C ASP A 154 -0.55 7.57 -0.42
N ALA A 155 -1.63 7.94 0.29
CA ALA A 155 -2.96 8.08 -0.31
C ALA A 155 -3.01 9.15 -1.42
N ALA A 156 -2.35 10.30 -1.22
CA ALA A 156 -2.28 11.36 -2.24
C ALA A 156 -1.46 10.92 -3.47
N GLY A 157 -0.45 10.07 -3.26
CA GLY A 157 0.31 9.40 -4.31
C GLY A 157 -0.57 8.44 -5.12
N GLN A 158 -1.26 7.52 -4.43
CA GLN A 158 -2.17 6.53 -5.05
C GLN A 158 -3.30 7.18 -5.86
N ALA A 159 -3.86 8.28 -5.36
CA ALA A 159 -4.98 8.97 -6.00
C ALA A 159 -4.54 10.06 -7.01
N ASP A 160 -3.25 10.14 -7.35
CA ASP A 160 -2.69 11.05 -8.36
C ASP A 160 -3.02 12.55 -8.14
N PHE A 161 -3.07 13.00 -6.89
CA PHE A 161 -3.29 14.41 -6.55
C PHE A 161 -2.05 15.26 -6.85
N VAL A 162 -2.20 16.53 -7.25
CA VAL A 162 -1.11 17.49 -7.07
C VAL A 162 -0.89 17.71 -5.57
N ILE A 163 0.37 17.72 -5.09
CA ILE A 163 0.66 17.78 -3.64
C ILE A 163 1.42 19.05 -3.32
N ALA A 164 0.86 19.91 -2.46
CA ALA A 164 1.57 21.04 -1.88
C ALA A 164 2.02 20.73 -0.45
N LEU A 165 3.32 20.64 -0.25
CA LEU A 165 3.94 20.36 1.04
C LEU A 165 4.20 21.64 1.82
N TYR A 166 3.64 21.69 3.03
CA TYR A 166 3.87 22.73 4.02
C TYR A 166 4.85 22.25 5.07
N ASN A 167 5.58 23.19 5.68
CA ASN A 167 6.59 22.91 6.70
C ASN A 167 7.57 21.79 6.28
N PRO A 168 8.08 21.79 5.03
CA PRO A 168 8.70 20.61 4.43
C PRO A 168 10.00 20.20 5.12
N ARG A 169 10.75 21.18 5.65
CA ARG A 169 12.00 20.94 6.37
C ARG A 169 12.22 21.97 7.46
N SER A 170 12.91 21.59 8.53
CA SER A 170 13.43 22.51 9.54
C SER A 170 14.79 22.03 10.05
N GLY A 171 15.47 22.80 10.90
CA GLY A 171 16.75 22.38 11.47
C GLY A 171 16.72 21.05 12.23
N ARG A 172 15.56 20.66 12.78
CA ARG A 172 15.37 19.37 13.48
C ARG A 172 14.66 18.30 12.62
N ARG A 173 13.85 18.74 11.64
CA ARG A 173 13.04 17.87 10.77
C ARG A 173 13.64 17.83 9.38
N THR A 174 14.51 16.86 9.14
CA THR A 174 15.23 16.71 7.86
C THR A 174 14.85 15.43 7.11
N ARG A 175 14.29 14.43 7.80
CA ARG A 175 14.00 13.10 7.24
C ARG A 175 12.65 13.02 6.53
N GLN A 176 11.66 13.79 6.98
CA GLN A 176 10.28 13.72 6.52
C GLN A 176 10.15 13.96 5.02
N ILE A 177 10.83 14.99 4.48
CA ILE A 177 10.83 15.28 3.04
C ILE A 177 11.46 14.15 2.20
N VAL A 178 12.48 13.47 2.75
CA VAL A 178 13.16 12.34 2.09
C VAL A 178 12.23 11.14 2.01
N GLU A 179 11.56 10.82 3.11
CA GLU A 179 10.59 9.72 3.14
C GLU A 179 9.35 10.03 2.30
N THR A 180 8.91 11.29 2.26
CA THR A 180 7.84 11.75 1.35
C THR A 180 8.22 11.53 -0.12
N GLN A 181 9.43 11.91 -0.53
CA GLN A 181 9.93 11.63 -1.89
C GLN A 181 9.92 10.12 -2.17
N ARG A 182 10.45 9.31 -1.25
CA ARG A 182 10.48 7.84 -1.38
C ARG A 182 9.08 7.22 -1.53
N ILE A 183 8.09 7.71 -0.79
CA ILE A 183 6.71 7.23 -0.91
C ILE A 183 6.14 7.58 -2.28
N LEU A 184 6.34 8.82 -2.75
CA LEU A 184 5.77 9.27 -4.02
C LEU A 184 6.41 8.61 -5.23
N LEU A 185 7.70 8.24 -5.16
CA LEU A 185 8.40 7.46 -6.19
C LEU A 185 7.81 6.06 -6.42
N LYS A 186 6.94 5.55 -5.53
CA LYS A 186 6.20 4.30 -5.75
C LYS A 186 5.08 4.47 -6.80
N TYR A 187 4.56 5.69 -6.96
CA TYR A 187 3.36 5.98 -7.77
C TYR A 187 3.65 6.90 -8.96
N ARG A 188 4.75 7.66 -8.93
CA ARG A 188 5.08 8.70 -9.90
C ARG A 188 6.41 8.44 -10.58
N SER A 189 6.55 8.97 -11.78
CA SER A 189 7.83 8.99 -12.49
C SER A 189 8.86 9.81 -11.69
N PRO A 190 10.13 9.39 -11.64
CA PRO A 190 11.21 10.24 -11.13
C PRO A 190 11.31 11.60 -11.85
N GLU A 191 10.83 11.69 -13.09
CA GLU A 191 10.80 12.93 -13.89
C GLU A 191 9.59 13.83 -13.60
N THR A 192 8.68 13.42 -12.70
CA THR A 192 7.51 14.22 -12.36
C THR A 192 7.94 15.62 -11.88
N PRO A 193 7.41 16.71 -12.48
CA PRO A 193 7.84 18.06 -12.13
C PRO A 193 7.58 18.43 -10.67
N VAL A 194 8.54 19.13 -10.08
CA VAL A 194 8.48 19.66 -8.71
C VAL A 194 8.86 21.14 -8.72
N GLY A 195 7.98 21.98 -8.18
CA GLY A 195 8.26 23.39 -7.92
C GLY A 195 8.66 23.61 -6.45
N ILE A 196 9.78 24.27 -6.21
CA ILE A 196 10.28 24.63 -4.88
C ILE A 196 10.30 26.15 -4.79
N VAL A 197 9.42 26.71 -3.95
CA VAL A 197 9.25 28.16 -3.81
C VAL A 197 9.59 28.57 -2.38
N LYS A 198 10.65 29.34 -2.22
CA LYS A 198 11.10 29.89 -0.94
C LYS A 198 10.69 31.35 -0.84
N SER A 199 10.09 31.73 0.29
CA SER A 199 9.70 33.11 0.62
C SER A 199 8.90 33.82 -0.48
N ALA A 200 7.90 33.15 -1.07
CA ALA A 200 7.01 33.72 -2.09
C ALA A 200 6.54 35.14 -1.73
N TYR A 201 6.69 36.07 -2.67
CA TYR A 201 6.36 37.49 -2.57
C TYR A 201 7.04 38.23 -1.41
N ARG A 202 8.27 37.84 -1.06
CA ARG A 202 9.12 38.52 -0.06
C ARG A 202 10.52 38.76 -0.62
N GLU A 203 11.32 39.57 0.05
CA GLU A 203 12.68 39.96 -0.42
C GLU A 203 13.61 38.80 -0.76
N ARG A 204 13.47 37.64 -0.11
CA ARG A 204 14.29 36.43 -0.33
C ARG A 204 13.56 35.37 -1.15
N GLU A 205 12.70 35.81 -2.07
CA GLU A 205 12.00 34.94 -3.01
C GLU A 205 13.02 34.16 -3.85
N HIS A 206 12.81 32.85 -3.96
CA HIS A 206 13.59 31.99 -4.83
C HIS A 206 12.72 30.85 -5.33
N VAL A 207 12.65 30.70 -6.65
CA VAL A 207 11.80 29.73 -7.35
C VAL A 207 12.70 28.77 -8.11
N VAL A 208 12.46 27.47 -7.92
CA VAL A 208 13.14 26.40 -8.66
C VAL A 208 12.10 25.46 -9.21
N VAL A 209 12.23 25.12 -10.49
CA VAL A 209 11.51 24.00 -11.11
C VAL A 209 12.53 22.88 -11.35
N THR A 210 12.23 21.71 -10.81
CA THR A 210 13.06 20.49 -10.86
C THR A 210 12.14 19.29 -11.04
N ASN A 211 12.63 18.07 -10.76
CA ASN A 211 11.85 16.84 -10.84
C ASN A 211 11.82 16.11 -9.47
N LEU A 212 11.01 15.06 -9.38
CA LEU A 212 10.83 14.28 -8.15
C LEU A 212 12.11 13.58 -7.70
N ARG A 213 13.01 13.23 -8.62
CA ARG A 213 14.31 12.60 -8.32
C ARG A 213 15.27 13.57 -7.64
N ASP A 214 15.39 14.77 -8.18
CA ASP A 214 16.45 15.73 -7.87
C ASP A 214 15.98 16.82 -6.87
N MET A 215 14.71 16.80 -6.46
CA MET A 215 14.15 17.81 -5.55
C MET A 215 14.90 17.99 -4.24
N LEU A 216 15.60 16.96 -3.76
CA LEU A 216 16.37 17.01 -2.50
C LEU A 216 17.73 17.69 -2.64
N ASP A 217 18.22 17.91 -3.87
CA ASP A 217 19.49 18.58 -4.14
C ASP A 217 19.38 20.10 -4.03
N HIS A 218 18.16 20.61 -3.88
CA HIS A 218 17.86 22.03 -3.74
C HIS A 218 17.60 22.44 -2.28
N ASP A 219 17.82 23.73 -1.97
CA ASP A 219 17.58 24.27 -0.63
C ASP A 219 16.08 24.30 -0.28
N ILE A 220 15.66 23.36 0.56
CA ILE A 220 14.32 23.28 1.15
C ILE A 220 14.43 23.65 2.63
N GLY A 221 13.78 24.74 3.03
CA GLY A 221 13.78 25.22 4.41
C GLY A 221 12.38 25.41 4.99
N MET A 222 12.31 26.10 6.13
CA MET A 222 11.05 26.38 6.83
C MET A 222 10.14 27.38 6.09
N LEU A 223 10.74 28.26 5.27
CA LEU A 223 10.02 29.26 4.48
C LEU A 223 9.74 28.78 3.04
N THR A 224 9.82 27.47 2.81
CA THR A 224 9.66 26.86 1.49
C THR A 224 8.34 26.13 1.41
N THR A 225 7.65 26.27 0.27
CA THR A 225 6.55 25.41 -0.16
C THR A 225 7.03 24.58 -1.34
N VAL A 226 6.75 23.28 -1.31
CA VAL A 226 7.09 22.37 -2.41
C VAL A 226 5.80 21.89 -3.06
N ILE A 227 5.66 22.09 -4.37
CA ILE A 227 4.53 21.61 -5.17
C ILE A 227 5.00 20.47 -6.05
N ILE A 228 4.44 19.28 -5.85
CA ILE A 228 4.75 18.07 -6.63
C ILE A 228 3.60 17.83 -7.60
N GLY A 229 3.89 17.86 -8.89
CA GLY A 229 2.94 17.62 -9.97
C GLY A 229 2.38 16.19 -9.94
N ASN A 230 1.23 15.98 -10.57
CA ASN A 230 0.67 14.64 -10.76
C ASN A 230 1.20 13.99 -12.06
N SER A 231 0.65 12.84 -12.45
CA SER A 231 1.08 12.09 -13.63
C SER A 231 0.97 12.86 -14.96
N SER A 232 0.12 13.88 -15.03
CA SER A 232 -0.09 14.70 -16.23
C SER A 232 0.62 16.05 -16.21
N THR A 233 1.25 16.41 -15.08
CA THR A 233 1.97 17.67 -14.97
C THR A 233 3.22 17.67 -15.85
N THR A 234 3.42 18.76 -16.59
CA THR A 234 4.56 18.96 -17.48
C THR A 234 5.19 20.34 -17.24
N VAL A 235 6.40 20.54 -17.76
CA VAL A 235 7.06 21.85 -17.77
C VAL A 235 7.15 22.33 -19.21
N TYR A 236 6.69 23.55 -19.47
CA TYR A 236 6.80 24.23 -20.76
C TYR A 236 7.40 25.61 -20.55
N ASP A 237 8.54 25.89 -21.17
CA ASP A 237 9.26 27.18 -21.05
C ASP A 237 9.47 27.63 -19.59
N GLY A 238 9.88 26.68 -18.73
CA GLY A 238 10.08 26.92 -17.30
C GLY A 238 8.79 27.03 -16.48
N LEU A 239 7.61 26.97 -17.10
CA LEU A 239 6.32 27.00 -16.42
C LEU A 239 5.82 25.58 -16.16
N MET A 240 5.47 25.31 -14.91
CA MET A 240 4.86 24.06 -14.48
C MET A 240 3.35 24.12 -14.72
N ILE A 241 2.84 23.17 -15.51
CA ILE A 241 1.46 23.15 -15.99
C ILE A 241 0.86 21.77 -15.73
N THR A 242 -0.27 21.72 -15.02
CA THR A 242 -1.07 20.51 -14.89
C THR A 242 -2.30 20.64 -15.79
N PRO A 243 -2.34 20.00 -16.98
CA PRO A 243 -3.42 20.20 -17.93
C PRO A 243 -4.78 19.81 -17.38
N ARG A 244 -5.82 20.59 -17.71
CA ARG A 244 -7.21 20.30 -17.31
C ARG A 244 -7.84 19.18 -18.15
N GLY A 245 -7.21 18.85 -19.28
CA GLY A 245 -7.73 17.90 -20.26
C GLY A 245 -8.46 18.54 -21.45
N TYR A 246 -8.42 19.87 -21.61
CA TYR A 246 -9.09 20.56 -22.73
C TYR A 246 -8.72 20.00 -24.11
N GLN A 247 -7.47 19.58 -24.32
CA GLN A 247 -7.01 19.01 -25.59
C GLN A 247 -7.73 17.70 -25.98
N ARG A 248 -8.40 17.03 -25.04
CA ARG A 248 -9.25 15.87 -25.34
C ARG A 248 -10.56 16.28 -26.03
N LYS A 249 -11.02 17.51 -25.79
CA LYS A 249 -12.29 18.06 -26.32
C LYS A 249 -12.09 19.09 -27.43
N TYR A 250 -11.03 19.88 -27.35
CA TYR A 250 -10.82 21.07 -28.18
C TYR A 250 -9.48 21.02 -28.91
N THR A 251 -9.48 21.54 -30.14
CA THR A 251 -8.25 21.85 -30.87
C THR A 251 -7.87 23.28 -30.50
N LEU A 252 -6.93 23.45 -29.56
CA LEU A 252 -6.64 24.75 -28.93
C LEU A 252 -6.16 25.84 -29.92
N GLY A 253 -5.68 25.45 -31.11
CA GLY A 253 -5.26 26.38 -32.16
C GLY A 253 -6.30 26.64 -33.26
N ALA A 254 -7.53 26.11 -33.15
CA ALA A 254 -8.58 26.28 -34.13
C ALA A 254 -9.66 27.27 -33.65
N ASP A 255 -10.09 28.19 -34.52
CA ASP A 255 -11.17 29.14 -34.20
C ASP A 255 -12.54 28.45 -34.14
N VAL A 256 -12.72 27.39 -34.94
CA VAL A 256 -13.94 26.59 -34.99
C VAL A 256 -13.68 25.26 -34.29
N GLN A 257 -14.46 24.96 -33.26
CA GLN A 257 -14.37 23.71 -32.51
C GLN A 257 -15.34 22.67 -33.09
N PRO A 258 -14.94 21.39 -33.17
CA PRO A 258 -15.77 20.33 -33.74
C PRO A 258 -17.02 20.02 -32.90
N LEU A 259 -17.04 20.44 -31.63
CA LEU A 259 -18.13 20.21 -30.69
C LEU A 259 -18.79 21.55 -30.32
N ARG A 260 -20.12 21.55 -30.27
CA ARG A 260 -20.88 22.70 -29.73
C ARG A 260 -20.60 22.86 -28.23
N PRO A 261 -20.76 24.06 -27.63
CA PRO A 261 -20.42 24.30 -26.22
C PRO A 261 -21.05 23.30 -25.22
N HIS A 262 -22.29 22.87 -25.47
CA HIS A 262 -23.04 21.92 -24.63
C HIS A 262 -22.85 20.45 -25.04
N GLN A 263 -22.24 20.17 -26.19
CA GLN A 263 -22.04 18.81 -26.67
C GLN A 263 -20.90 18.14 -25.88
N ARG A 264 -21.18 16.96 -25.32
CA ARG A 264 -20.16 16.11 -24.68
C ARG A 264 -19.38 15.33 -25.72
N LEU A 265 -18.18 14.88 -25.34
CA LEU A 265 -17.46 13.88 -26.13
C LEU A 265 -18.29 12.59 -26.17
N GLN A 266 -18.12 11.81 -27.25
CA GLN A 266 -18.75 10.49 -27.33
C GLN A 266 -18.22 9.58 -26.21
N GLN A 267 -19.01 8.59 -25.82
CA GLN A 267 -18.70 7.72 -24.68
C GLN A 267 -17.37 6.98 -24.86
N GLU A 268 -17.00 6.67 -26.10
CA GLU A 268 -15.73 6.06 -26.48
C GLU A 268 -14.53 6.97 -26.20
N ALA A 269 -14.73 8.30 -26.25
CA ALA A 269 -13.73 9.32 -25.94
C ALA A 269 -13.74 9.76 -24.46
N GLU A 270 -14.80 9.45 -23.71
CA GLU A 270 -14.92 9.64 -22.25
C GLU A 270 -15.36 8.34 -21.53
N PRO A 271 -14.63 7.22 -21.63
CA PRO A 271 -15.03 5.94 -21.01
C PRO A 271 -15.10 5.99 -19.48
N TRP A 272 -14.52 7.03 -18.88
CA TRP A 272 -14.54 7.31 -17.44
C TRP A 272 -15.77 8.13 -17.00
N ALA A 273 -16.55 8.69 -17.93
CA ALA A 273 -17.74 9.44 -17.57
C ALA A 273 -18.77 8.49 -16.96
N LEU A 274 -19.27 8.82 -15.78
CA LEU A 274 -20.38 8.08 -15.18
C LEU A 274 -21.59 8.19 -16.11
N GLN A 275 -22.17 7.03 -16.48
CA GLN A 275 -23.40 6.98 -17.24
C GLN A 275 -24.48 7.77 -16.49
N GLN A 276 -25.18 8.64 -17.20
CA GLN A 276 -26.37 9.25 -16.62
C GLN A 276 -27.38 8.14 -16.42
N TRP A 277 -27.93 8.02 -15.21
CA TRP A 277 -29.17 7.28 -15.03
C TRP A 277 -30.23 7.94 -15.90
N ASP A 278 -31.05 7.12 -16.58
CA ASP A 278 -32.21 7.56 -17.36
C ASP A 278 -33.16 8.37 -16.46
N SER A 279 -32.88 9.65 -16.27
CA SER A 279 -33.94 10.61 -16.01
C SER A 279 -34.68 10.73 -17.34
N GLU A 280 -35.95 10.32 -17.35
CA GLU A 280 -36.84 10.57 -18.48
C GLU A 280 -36.62 11.99 -19.00
N PRO A 281 -36.58 12.19 -20.32
CA PRO A 281 -36.40 13.52 -20.88
C PRO A 281 -37.54 14.39 -20.36
N VAL A 282 -37.21 15.32 -19.47
CA VAL A 282 -38.05 16.49 -19.23
C VAL A 282 -38.13 17.15 -20.59
N GLY A 283 -39.29 17.08 -21.23
CA GLY A 283 -39.49 17.59 -22.58
C GLY A 283 -38.92 18.99 -22.69
N ASP A 284 -37.99 19.17 -23.63
CA ASP A 284 -37.61 20.48 -24.14
C ASP A 284 -38.88 21.12 -24.70
N GLY A 285 -39.54 21.93 -23.86
CA GLY A 285 -40.49 22.93 -24.31
C GLY A 285 -39.72 24.14 -24.82
N ASP A 286 -38.90 23.95 -25.85
CA ASP A 286 -38.34 25.05 -26.63
C ASP A 286 -39.14 25.16 -27.93
N GLU A 287 -40.03 26.15 -27.92
CA GLU A 287 -40.79 26.61 -29.06
C GLU A 287 -39.83 27.02 -30.20
N ASP A 288 -39.79 26.16 -31.22
CA ASP A 288 -39.84 26.46 -32.65
C ASP A 288 -39.36 27.87 -33.07
N TRP A 289 -38.12 27.95 -33.55
CA TRP A 289 -37.72 28.96 -34.54
C TRP A 289 -37.09 28.25 -35.73
N THR A 290 -37.95 27.93 -36.70
CA THR A 290 -37.61 27.43 -38.02
C THR A 290 -36.82 28.47 -38.81
N PHE A 291 -35.66 28.09 -39.31
CA PHE A 291 -35.10 28.63 -40.55
C PHE A 291 -34.70 27.43 -41.41
N GLU A 292 -35.53 27.18 -42.42
CA GLU A 292 -35.29 26.25 -43.52
C GLU A 292 -34.20 26.84 -44.42
N GLU A 293 -33.15 26.07 -44.70
CA GLU A 293 -32.48 26.08 -46.01
C GLU A 293 -32.14 24.61 -46.35
N ASP A 294 -32.92 24.07 -47.29
CA ASP A 294 -32.63 22.89 -48.07
C ASP A 294 -31.36 23.11 -48.90
N ASP A 295 -30.50 22.09 -49.00
CA ASP A 295 -29.85 21.75 -50.27
C ASP A 295 -29.31 20.32 -50.23
N ASP A 296 -29.74 19.56 -51.23
CA ASP A 296 -29.58 18.13 -51.46
C ASP A 296 -28.13 17.68 -51.74
N ALA A 297 -27.73 16.52 -51.19
CA ALA A 297 -26.84 15.58 -51.88
C ALA A 297 -26.87 14.18 -51.23
N GLU A 298 -27.53 13.24 -51.90
CA GLU A 298 -27.43 11.79 -51.66
C GLU A 298 -26.13 11.17 -52.21
N ASP A 299 -25.71 10.09 -51.53
CA ASP A 299 -24.96 8.90 -51.97
C ASP A 299 -23.53 9.00 -52.57
N ALA A 300 -22.58 8.27 -51.92
CA ALA A 300 -21.81 7.21 -52.57
C ALA A 300 -20.96 6.37 -51.59
N TYR A 301 -21.34 5.09 -51.46
CA TYR A 301 -20.44 3.99 -51.06
C TYR A 301 -19.41 3.72 -52.18
N VAL A 302 -18.10 3.64 -51.85
CA VAL A 302 -17.08 3.01 -52.72
C VAL A 302 -16.09 2.18 -51.89
N LYS A 303 -15.81 0.96 -52.36
CA LYS A 303 -14.99 -0.08 -51.72
C LYS A 303 -13.61 -0.21 -52.43
N ALA A 304 -12.53 -0.10 -51.64
CA ALA A 304 -11.12 -0.60 -51.76
C ALA A 304 -10.29 -0.41 -53.06
N PRO A 305 -8.96 -0.15 -52.93
CA PRO A 305 -8.00 -1.26 -53.02
C PRO A 305 -6.80 -1.22 -52.03
N GLU A 306 -6.01 -2.29 -52.13
CA GLU A 306 -5.00 -2.86 -51.24
C GLU A 306 -3.58 -2.20 -51.24
N ARG A 307 -2.80 -2.49 -50.17
CA ARG A 307 -1.30 -2.50 -50.00
C ARG A 307 -0.59 -1.13 -49.90
N ALA A 308 0.45 -0.89 -49.07
CA ALA A 308 1.37 -1.64 -48.18
C ALA A 308 1.94 -0.64 -47.12
N GLY A 309 2.52 -0.93 -45.95
CA GLY A 309 2.84 -2.16 -45.20
C GLY A 309 4.11 -1.96 -44.34
N SER A 310 3.99 -1.97 -43.01
CA SER A 310 5.02 -2.48 -42.05
C SER A 310 4.29 -2.98 -40.79
N ALA A 311 4.51 -4.23 -40.40
CA ALA A 311 3.86 -4.87 -39.25
C ALA A 311 4.89 -5.61 -38.38
N VAL A 312 4.74 -5.51 -37.05
CA VAL A 312 5.49 -6.27 -36.04
C VAL A 312 4.50 -7.20 -35.35
N ALA A 313 4.79 -8.50 -35.27
CA ALA A 313 3.93 -9.47 -34.60
C ALA A 313 4.67 -10.12 -33.41
N VAL A 314 4.06 -10.05 -32.23
CA VAL A 314 4.46 -10.77 -31.02
C VAL A 314 3.23 -11.55 -30.55
N GLY A 315 3.28 -12.88 -30.62
CA GLY A 315 2.16 -13.71 -30.15
C GLY A 315 2.18 -15.13 -30.71
N ALA A 316 1.77 -16.07 -29.86
CA ALA A 316 1.70 -17.49 -30.17
C ALA A 316 0.53 -17.80 -31.11
N GLU A 317 0.83 -18.23 -32.33
CA GLU A 317 0.20 -19.36 -33.04
C GLU A 317 0.77 -19.50 -34.47
N ARG A 318 0.49 -20.64 -35.10
CA ARG A 318 1.31 -21.31 -36.12
C ARG A 318 1.30 -20.62 -37.51
N GLU A 319 2.49 -20.59 -38.13
CA GLU A 319 2.82 -20.31 -39.54
C GLU A 319 2.56 -18.89 -40.09
N ALA A 320 3.64 -18.22 -40.52
CA ALA A 320 3.59 -16.99 -41.31
C ALA A 320 4.49 -17.13 -42.55
N THR A 321 3.88 -17.16 -43.74
CA THR A 321 4.58 -17.14 -45.04
C THR A 321 4.32 -15.78 -45.68
N LEU A 322 5.35 -15.02 -46.04
CA LEU A 322 5.22 -13.73 -46.72
C LEU A 322 6.04 -13.70 -48.00
N ALA A 323 5.35 -13.55 -49.12
CA ALA A 323 5.93 -13.37 -50.43
C ALA A 323 6.19 -11.87 -50.67
N ARG A 324 7.49 -11.51 -50.69
CA ARG A 324 8.12 -10.26 -51.15
C ARG A 324 8.28 -9.11 -50.13
N GLY A 325 9.54 -8.77 -49.89
CA GLY A 325 10.03 -7.42 -49.60
C GLY A 325 9.71 -6.86 -48.20
N GLY A 326 10.33 -7.42 -47.15
CA GLY A 326 10.28 -6.88 -45.78
C GLY A 326 11.29 -7.58 -44.85
N SER A 327 11.68 -6.94 -43.75
CA SER A 327 12.54 -7.52 -42.70
C SER A 327 11.68 -8.28 -41.68
N ALA A 328 12.06 -9.51 -41.31
CA ALA A 328 11.36 -10.35 -40.35
C ALA A 328 12.30 -10.75 -39.18
N VAL A 329 11.79 -10.69 -37.94
CA VAL A 329 12.48 -11.11 -36.71
C VAL A 329 11.58 -12.11 -35.98
N ALA A 330 12.11 -13.30 -35.63
CA ALA A 330 11.39 -14.34 -34.90
C ALA A 330 12.14 -14.70 -33.60
N ILE A 331 11.42 -14.77 -32.48
CA ILE A 331 11.94 -15.13 -31.14
C ILE A 331 11.05 -16.24 -30.58
N GLY A 332 11.60 -17.45 -30.41
CA GLY A 332 10.86 -18.57 -29.82
C GLY A 332 11.52 -19.93 -30.05
N ALA A 333 11.39 -20.83 -29.07
CA ALA A 333 11.94 -22.18 -29.09
C ALA A 333 11.22 -23.05 -30.12
N GLU A 334 11.98 -23.59 -31.08
CA GLU A 334 11.56 -24.53 -32.14
C GLU A 334 10.73 -23.91 -33.28
N ARG A 335 11.35 -23.61 -34.45
CA ARG A 335 10.80 -23.73 -35.83
C ARG A 335 11.75 -23.17 -36.93
N GLU A 336 11.63 -23.71 -38.15
CA GLU A 336 12.37 -23.37 -39.40
C GLU A 336 11.89 -22.05 -40.06
N ALA A 337 12.79 -21.39 -40.81
CA ALA A 337 12.47 -20.27 -41.70
C ALA A 337 13.13 -20.44 -43.07
N THR A 338 12.33 -20.54 -44.15
CA THR A 338 12.78 -20.57 -45.54
C THR A 338 12.37 -19.29 -46.28
N LEU A 339 13.30 -18.72 -47.07
CA LEU A 339 13.08 -17.51 -47.85
C LEU A 339 13.50 -17.74 -49.31
N GLU A 340 12.52 -17.62 -50.22
CA GLU A 340 12.76 -17.62 -51.66
C GLU A 340 13.07 -16.19 -52.14
N ARG A 341 14.37 -15.84 -52.06
CA ARG A 341 15.06 -14.68 -52.67
C ARG A 341 14.92 -13.31 -52.00
N GLY A 342 16.07 -12.83 -51.51
CA GLY A 342 16.41 -11.41 -51.32
C GLY A 342 15.88 -10.75 -50.04
N GLY A 343 16.53 -11.02 -48.90
CA GLY A 343 16.29 -10.35 -47.62
C GLY A 343 17.25 -10.82 -46.52
N SER A 344 17.30 -10.12 -45.37
CA SER A 344 18.09 -10.49 -44.17
C SER A 344 17.18 -11.11 -43.10
N ALA A 345 17.61 -12.22 -42.49
CA ALA A 345 16.90 -12.93 -41.42
C ALA A 345 17.81 -13.15 -40.21
N VAL A 346 17.27 -13.02 -38.99
CA VAL A 346 17.97 -13.26 -37.71
C VAL A 346 17.10 -14.20 -36.86
N ALA A 347 17.68 -15.31 -36.40
CA ALA A 347 17.04 -16.30 -35.53
C ALA A 347 17.86 -16.47 -34.24
N ILE A 348 17.19 -16.48 -33.09
CA ILE A 348 17.82 -16.63 -31.76
C ILE A 348 17.22 -17.88 -31.08
N GLY A 349 18.05 -18.93 -30.94
CA GLY A 349 17.76 -20.14 -30.16
C GLY A 349 17.29 -21.37 -30.95
N ALA A 350 18.21 -22.25 -31.38
CA ALA A 350 18.01 -23.69 -31.58
C ALA A 350 19.32 -24.41 -31.97
N GLU A 351 19.46 -25.67 -31.56
CA GLU A 351 20.54 -26.57 -31.97
C GLU A 351 20.31 -27.07 -33.42
N ARG A 352 21.30 -26.82 -34.30
CA ARG A 352 21.57 -27.33 -35.67
C ARG A 352 21.08 -26.52 -36.91
N GLU A 353 22.12 -26.09 -37.66
CA GLU A 353 22.34 -25.74 -39.08
C GLU A 353 21.27 -24.99 -39.91
N ALA A 354 21.68 -23.84 -40.48
CA ALA A 354 20.98 -23.09 -41.53
C ALA A 354 21.79 -23.14 -42.85
N THR A 355 21.12 -23.45 -43.97
CA THR A 355 21.71 -23.41 -45.33
C THR A 355 21.08 -22.32 -46.19
N SER A 356 21.87 -21.63 -47.01
CA SER A 356 21.44 -20.64 -48.00
C SER A 356 21.93 -21.06 -49.39
N GLU A 357 21.04 -21.13 -50.39
CA GLU A 357 21.44 -21.15 -51.80
C GLU A 357 21.44 -19.73 -52.37
N ARG A 358 22.65 -19.28 -52.73
CA ARG A 358 23.00 -18.09 -53.52
C ARG A 358 22.54 -16.72 -52.98
N GLY A 359 23.45 -16.11 -52.19
CA GLY A 359 23.66 -14.65 -52.22
C GLY A 359 23.07 -13.83 -51.08
N GLY A 360 22.85 -14.40 -49.89
CA GLY A 360 22.45 -13.66 -48.68
C GLY A 360 23.31 -14.03 -47.47
N SER A 361 23.45 -13.10 -46.51
CA SER A 361 24.18 -13.29 -45.24
C SER A 361 23.24 -13.83 -44.15
N ALA A 362 23.61 -14.94 -43.52
CA ALA A 362 22.95 -15.51 -42.35
C ALA A 362 23.92 -15.55 -41.16
N VAL A 363 23.45 -15.15 -39.97
CA VAL A 363 24.24 -15.21 -38.72
C VAL A 363 23.44 -16.00 -37.67
N ALA A 364 24.03 -17.06 -37.14
CA ALA A 364 23.50 -17.82 -36.01
C ALA A 364 24.30 -17.45 -34.74
N VAL A 365 23.61 -17.13 -33.64
CA VAL A 365 24.25 -16.86 -32.33
C VAL A 365 23.85 -17.99 -31.37
N ALA A 366 24.81 -18.82 -30.98
CA ALA A 366 24.62 -19.87 -29.99
C ALA A 366 24.74 -19.29 -28.57
N ALA A 367 23.70 -19.42 -27.74
CA ALA A 367 23.72 -19.04 -26.33
C ALA A 367 24.22 -20.21 -25.48
N ALA A 368 25.54 -20.39 -25.42
CA ALA A 368 26.18 -21.26 -24.44
C ALA A 368 27.49 -20.64 -23.93
N ALA A 369 27.36 -19.55 -23.17
CA ALA A 369 28.35 -19.12 -22.18
C ALA A 369 27.59 -18.42 -21.05
N ALA A 370 27.65 -18.99 -19.84
CA ALA A 370 26.86 -18.57 -18.71
C ALA A 370 27.13 -17.08 -18.35
N PRO A 371 26.09 -16.28 -18.01
CA PRO A 371 26.22 -14.88 -17.60
C PRO A 371 27.28 -14.64 -16.50
N LEU A 372 27.54 -15.67 -15.69
CA LEU A 372 28.55 -15.67 -14.63
C LEU A 372 29.99 -15.56 -15.14
N LEU A 373 30.32 -16.18 -16.27
CA LEU A 373 31.67 -16.12 -16.85
C LEU A 373 31.97 -14.74 -17.43
N LEU A 374 30.99 -14.13 -18.11
CA LEU A 374 31.06 -12.76 -18.59
C LEU A 374 31.17 -11.75 -17.44
N ALA A 375 30.46 -11.99 -16.32
CA ALA A 375 30.57 -11.17 -15.12
C ALA A 375 31.96 -11.29 -14.45
N LEU A 376 32.53 -12.49 -14.40
CA LEU A 376 33.87 -12.73 -13.85
C LEU A 376 34.98 -12.13 -14.72
N GLU A 377 34.85 -12.20 -16.03
CA GLU A 377 35.79 -11.62 -16.99
C GLU A 377 35.73 -10.08 -16.97
N ALA A 378 34.53 -9.51 -16.83
CA ALA A 378 34.35 -8.07 -16.61
C ALA A 378 34.98 -7.58 -15.29
N LEU A 379 34.90 -8.40 -14.22
CA LEU A 379 35.54 -8.09 -12.93
C LEU A 379 37.07 -8.16 -13.01
N GLN A 380 37.63 -9.10 -13.77
CA GLN A 380 39.06 -9.23 -14.03
C GLN A 380 39.61 -8.10 -14.91
N LEU A 381 38.80 -7.57 -15.82
CA LEU A 381 39.15 -6.39 -16.62
C LEU A 381 39.08 -5.10 -15.80
N ALA A 382 38.10 -4.97 -14.90
CA ALA A 382 37.98 -3.82 -14.01
C ALA A 382 39.15 -3.69 -13.01
N THR A 383 39.66 -4.82 -12.51
CA THR A 383 40.81 -4.86 -11.57
C THR A 383 42.16 -4.61 -12.24
N ARG A 384 42.29 -4.81 -13.55
CA ARG A 384 43.50 -4.44 -14.32
C ARG A 384 43.58 -2.95 -14.67
N GLY A 385 42.47 -2.21 -14.60
CA GLY A 385 42.41 -0.76 -14.84
C GLY A 385 42.74 0.10 -13.61
N SER A 386 42.56 -0.45 -12.41
CA SER A 386 43.00 0.16 -11.14
C SER A 386 44.43 -0.27 -10.87
N GLY A 387 45.41 0.57 -11.25
CA GLY A 387 46.85 0.28 -11.16
C GLY A 387 47.41 0.02 -9.76
N GLU A 388 47.04 -1.09 -9.12
CA GLU A 388 47.68 -1.65 -7.94
C GLU A 388 48.39 -2.95 -8.34
N ALA A 389 49.69 -2.85 -8.59
CA ALA A 389 50.56 -4.02 -8.64
C ALA A 389 50.72 -4.56 -7.21
N MET A 390 50.19 -5.74 -6.93
CA MET A 390 50.44 -6.44 -5.68
C MET A 390 51.36 -7.65 -5.93
N ASP A 391 52.48 -7.61 -5.23
CA ASP A 391 53.62 -8.52 -5.25
C ASP A 391 53.19 -9.94 -4.84
N THR A 392 53.45 -10.93 -5.71
CA THR A 392 53.10 -12.34 -5.47
C THR A 392 54.28 -13.09 -4.86
N SER A 393 54.57 -12.81 -3.59
CA SER A 393 55.37 -13.74 -2.79
C SER A 393 54.96 -13.73 -1.32
N GLY A 394 54.20 -14.76 -0.94
CA GLY A 394 54.08 -15.20 0.45
C GLY A 394 52.83 -14.76 1.22
N ALA A 395 51.69 -15.41 0.96
CA ALA A 395 50.65 -15.57 1.98
C ALA A 395 49.81 -16.82 1.69
N SER A 396 49.92 -17.80 2.57
CA SER A 396 49.23 -19.08 2.56
C SER A 396 47.71 -18.95 2.66
N ALA A 397 47.02 -19.89 2.02
CA ALA A 397 45.58 -20.00 1.75
C ALA A 397 44.61 -20.13 2.96
N ALA A 398 44.88 -19.49 4.10
CA ALA A 398 44.02 -19.62 5.30
C ALA A 398 43.28 -18.32 5.72
N GLY A 399 43.64 -17.15 5.16
CA GLY A 399 43.07 -15.86 5.56
C GLY A 399 41.83 -15.38 4.79
N GLY A 400 41.55 -15.96 3.61
CA GLY A 400 40.44 -15.51 2.74
C GLY A 400 39.05 -16.01 3.16
N SER A 401 38.99 -17.06 3.99
CA SER A 401 37.71 -17.70 4.36
C SER A 401 36.89 -16.88 5.34
N ALA A 402 37.50 -16.05 6.19
CA ALA A 402 36.79 -15.29 7.21
C ALA A 402 36.13 -14.00 6.65
N LEU A 403 36.71 -13.39 5.61
CA LEU A 403 36.11 -12.23 4.93
C LEU A 403 34.97 -12.65 3.97
N MET A 404 35.00 -13.88 3.45
CA MET A 404 33.97 -14.41 2.53
C MET A 404 32.74 -14.97 3.26
N ALA A 405 32.85 -15.40 4.52
CA ALA A 405 31.72 -15.95 5.28
C ALA A 405 30.68 -14.90 5.74
N GLY A 406 30.98 -13.61 5.58
CA GLY A 406 30.08 -12.50 5.89
C GLY A 406 29.33 -11.92 4.68
N LEU A 407 29.73 -12.26 3.44
CA LEU A 407 29.26 -11.55 2.25
C LEU A 407 28.20 -12.29 1.43
N PHE A 408 27.94 -13.57 1.69
CA PHE A 408 26.76 -14.28 1.20
C PHE A 408 26.38 -15.41 2.17
N ARG A 409 25.45 -15.13 3.09
CA ARG A 409 24.73 -16.18 3.81
C ARG A 409 23.45 -16.49 3.04
N GLN A 410 23.25 -17.77 2.73
CA GLN A 410 22.08 -18.21 1.98
C GLN A 410 20.83 -18.07 2.87
N GLN A 411 19.93 -17.16 2.51
CA GLN A 411 18.65 -17.01 3.19
C GLN A 411 17.81 -18.27 3.00
N SER A 412 17.48 -18.95 4.10
CA SER A 412 16.54 -20.07 4.10
C SER A 412 15.13 -19.57 4.36
N ILE A 413 14.14 -20.23 3.76
CA ILE A 413 12.73 -19.97 4.08
C ILE A 413 12.43 -20.62 5.43
N PHE A 414 12.14 -19.80 6.43
CA PHE A 414 11.69 -20.26 7.75
C PHE A 414 10.17 -20.32 7.78
N GLU A 415 9.63 -21.46 8.21
CA GLU A 415 8.19 -21.72 8.16
C GLU A 415 7.64 -22.03 9.55
N LEU A 416 6.56 -21.36 9.92
CA LEU A 416 5.90 -21.53 11.21
C LEU A 416 4.40 -21.23 11.12
N ALA A 417 3.61 -21.91 11.94
CA ALA A 417 2.21 -21.59 12.14
C ALA A 417 2.04 -20.61 13.30
N VAL A 418 1.15 -19.64 13.12
CA VAL A 418 0.88 -18.57 14.08
C VAL A 418 -0.63 -18.43 14.30
N SER A 419 -1.02 -18.33 15.57
CA SER A 419 -2.40 -18.11 16.00
C SER A 419 -2.45 -17.08 17.13
N PRO A 420 -3.47 -16.21 17.22
CA PRO A 420 -3.62 -15.26 18.32
C PRO A 420 -4.05 -15.96 19.63
N GLY A 421 -4.53 -17.21 19.57
CA GLY A 421 -4.89 -18.03 20.72
C GLY A 421 -5.38 -19.43 20.33
N VAL A 422 -5.68 -20.29 21.30
CA VAL A 422 -6.25 -21.65 21.04
C VAL A 422 -7.76 -21.56 20.79
N ALA A 423 -8.42 -20.66 21.52
CA ALA A 423 -9.86 -20.40 21.45
C ALA A 423 -10.16 -18.92 21.12
N ASP A 424 -9.16 -18.18 20.64
CA ASP A 424 -9.26 -16.79 20.21
C ASP A 424 -8.71 -16.65 18.78
N LYS A 425 -9.41 -15.85 17.98
CA LYS A 425 -9.03 -15.51 16.59
C LYS A 425 -9.08 -14.03 16.29
N LYS A 426 -9.29 -13.21 17.32
CA LYS A 426 -9.22 -11.77 17.16
C LYS A 426 -7.76 -11.38 17.16
N PHE A 427 -7.29 -10.93 16.00
CA PHE A 427 -6.00 -10.27 15.93
C PHE A 427 -6.18 -8.82 16.37
N THR A 428 -5.34 -8.37 17.29
CA THR A 428 -5.22 -6.94 17.57
C THR A 428 -4.52 -6.24 16.39
N ALA A 429 -4.73 -4.92 16.25
CA ALA A 429 -4.02 -4.15 15.23
C ALA A 429 -2.49 -4.27 15.38
N LYS A 430 -1.99 -4.33 16.62
CA LYS A 430 -0.56 -4.51 16.94
C LYS A 430 -0.04 -5.87 16.49
N GLN A 431 -0.81 -6.94 16.71
CA GLN A 431 -0.51 -8.28 16.22
C GLN A 431 -0.47 -8.34 14.69
N MET A 432 -1.43 -7.72 14.00
CA MET A 432 -1.46 -7.67 12.53
C MET A 432 -0.26 -6.91 11.94
N ILE A 433 0.11 -5.78 12.53
CA ILE A 433 1.29 -5.02 12.14
C ILE A 433 2.55 -5.87 12.35
N THR A 434 2.65 -6.54 13.49
CA THR A 434 3.81 -7.41 13.79
C THR A 434 3.93 -8.56 12.80
N LEU A 435 2.82 -9.19 12.40
CA LEU A 435 2.81 -10.22 11.35
C LEU A 435 3.32 -9.65 10.03
N ALA A 436 2.81 -8.51 9.59
CA ALA A 436 3.22 -7.87 8.35
C ALA A 436 4.72 -7.50 8.37
N ASP A 437 5.22 -6.95 9.48
CA ASP A 437 6.63 -6.59 9.64
C ASP A 437 7.56 -7.80 9.65
N VAL A 438 7.15 -8.87 10.35
CA VAL A 438 7.93 -10.11 10.47
C VAL A 438 8.01 -10.84 9.13
N VAL A 439 6.91 -10.88 8.39
CA VAL A 439 6.85 -11.56 7.09
C VAL A 439 7.55 -10.75 6.01
N GLY A 440 7.41 -9.42 6.06
CA GLY A 440 7.99 -8.50 5.10
C GLY A 440 7.45 -8.71 3.68
N GLU A 441 8.05 -8.00 2.71
CA GLU A 441 7.60 -8.02 1.31
C GLU A 441 7.96 -9.32 0.56
N LYS A 442 8.94 -10.07 1.08
CA LYS A 442 9.44 -11.31 0.43
C LYS A 442 8.88 -12.59 1.04
N GLY A 443 8.22 -12.51 2.19
CA GLY A 443 7.56 -13.64 2.83
C GLY A 443 6.11 -13.80 2.41
N THR A 444 5.49 -14.91 2.78
CA THR A 444 4.08 -15.19 2.51
C THR A 444 3.33 -15.53 3.78
N MET A 445 2.05 -15.14 3.84
CA MET A 445 1.10 -15.55 4.86
C MET A 445 -0.03 -16.35 4.22
N GLU A 446 -0.22 -17.59 4.66
CA GLU A 446 -1.29 -18.46 4.19
C GLU A 446 -2.30 -18.69 5.32
N TYR A 447 -3.54 -18.26 5.14
CA TYR A 447 -4.62 -18.54 6.10
C TYR A 447 -5.19 -19.94 5.85
N THR A 448 -5.21 -20.77 6.89
CA THR A 448 -5.55 -22.19 6.75
C THR A 448 -6.99 -22.49 7.20
N PRO A 449 -7.60 -23.60 6.75
CA PRO A 449 -8.88 -24.11 7.28
C PRO A 449 -8.84 -24.49 8.76
N HIS A 450 -7.63 -24.63 9.33
CA HIS A 450 -7.38 -24.85 10.76
C HIS A 450 -7.28 -23.56 11.55
N HIS A 451 -7.46 -22.43 10.86
CA HIS A 451 -7.57 -21.10 11.41
C HIS A 451 -6.33 -20.59 12.14
N GLN A 452 -5.18 -21.05 11.67
CA GLN A 452 -3.86 -20.51 11.92
C GLN A 452 -3.33 -19.91 10.61
N MET A 453 -2.39 -18.98 10.73
CA MET A 453 -1.63 -18.44 9.60
C MET A 453 -0.30 -19.16 9.50
N ILE A 454 0.01 -19.74 8.34
CA ILE A 454 1.35 -20.25 8.05
C ILE A 454 2.16 -19.10 7.48
N LEU A 455 3.24 -18.73 8.17
CA LEU A 455 4.20 -17.75 7.70
C LEU A 455 5.36 -18.48 7.05
N ARG A 456 5.77 -18.03 5.86
CA ARG A 456 7.02 -18.44 5.22
C ARG A 456 7.88 -17.19 5.05
N VAL A 457 8.97 -17.10 5.80
CA VAL A 457 9.78 -15.88 5.89
C VAL A 457 11.22 -16.19 5.47
N PRO A 458 11.73 -15.55 4.40
CA PRO A 458 13.16 -15.61 4.08
C PRO A 458 13.95 -14.90 5.18
N THR A 459 14.68 -15.66 6.00
CA THR A 459 15.44 -15.08 7.13
C THR A 459 16.69 -15.88 7.45
N GLU A 460 17.65 -15.20 8.07
CA GLU A 460 18.86 -15.78 8.64
C GLU A 460 18.73 -15.99 10.16
N ASN A 461 17.77 -15.31 10.80
CA ASN A 461 17.58 -15.27 12.25
C ASN A 461 16.15 -15.68 12.64
N PRO A 462 15.80 -16.99 12.59
CA PRO A 462 14.46 -17.46 12.96
C PRO A 462 14.12 -17.22 14.44
N GLU A 463 15.12 -17.21 15.32
CA GLU A 463 14.93 -16.96 16.76
C GLU A 463 14.38 -15.55 17.03
N GLU A 464 14.87 -14.54 16.32
CA GLU A 464 14.39 -13.16 16.44
C GLU A 464 12.91 -13.03 16.03
N ILE A 465 12.54 -13.69 14.94
CA ILE A 465 11.15 -13.76 14.45
C ILE A 465 10.25 -14.38 15.53
N THR A 466 10.62 -15.54 16.05
CA THR A 466 9.81 -16.24 17.05
C THR A 466 9.72 -15.47 18.37
N ALA A 467 10.80 -14.82 18.81
CA ALA A 467 10.81 -13.99 20.01
C ALA A 467 9.88 -12.79 19.86
N ARG A 468 9.95 -12.10 18.71
CA ARG A 468 9.09 -10.95 18.41
C ARG A 468 7.61 -11.35 18.39
N LEU A 469 7.26 -12.42 17.68
CA LEU A 469 5.88 -12.89 17.64
C LEU A 469 5.37 -13.31 19.04
N ARG A 470 6.17 -14.03 19.84
CA ARG A 470 5.79 -14.39 21.22
C ARG A 470 5.58 -13.17 22.11
N SER A 471 6.41 -12.12 21.96
CA SER A 471 6.26 -10.89 22.75
C SER A 471 4.92 -10.16 22.52
N GLU A 472 4.29 -10.41 21.37
CA GLU A 472 2.96 -9.89 21.00
C GLU A 472 1.82 -10.87 21.31
N GLY A 473 2.10 -11.91 22.10
CA GLY A 473 1.11 -12.87 22.60
C GLY A 473 0.68 -13.92 21.58
N PHE A 474 1.42 -14.12 20.49
CA PHE A 474 1.12 -15.18 19.55
C PHE A 474 1.48 -16.57 20.08
N LEU A 475 0.62 -17.54 19.79
CA LEU A 475 0.95 -18.96 19.85
C LEU A 475 1.66 -19.37 18.57
N LEU A 476 2.84 -19.97 18.72
CA LEU A 476 3.66 -20.43 17.61
C LEU A 476 3.74 -21.96 17.63
N ALA A 477 3.58 -22.57 16.47
CA ALA A 477 3.77 -24.00 16.29
C ALA A 477 4.64 -24.29 15.06
N PRO A 478 5.49 -25.33 15.10
CA PRO A 478 6.10 -25.86 13.89
C PRO A 478 5.03 -26.34 12.91
N ILE A 479 5.36 -26.37 11.62
CA ILE A 479 4.50 -26.95 10.58
C ILE A 479 4.92 -28.38 10.23
N GLY A 480 4.03 -29.14 9.60
CA GLY A 480 4.29 -30.50 9.13
C GLY A 480 3.63 -31.57 10.01
N ASP A 481 4.35 -32.68 10.23
CA ASP A 481 3.83 -33.84 10.96
C ASP A 481 3.91 -33.61 12.49
N VAL A 482 3.04 -32.71 12.96
CA VAL A 482 2.93 -32.29 14.36
C VAL A 482 1.49 -32.37 14.86
N ALA A 483 1.31 -32.42 16.17
CA ALA A 483 -0.01 -32.34 16.80
C ALA A 483 -0.52 -30.89 16.82
N GLN A 484 -1.72 -30.68 16.28
CA GLN A 484 -2.36 -29.37 16.18
C GLN A 484 -3.66 -29.36 16.98
N ILE A 485 -3.81 -28.39 17.88
CA ILE A 485 -5.02 -28.23 18.69
C ILE A 485 -5.85 -27.08 18.10
N LYS A 486 -7.14 -27.34 17.95
CA LYS A 486 -8.12 -26.38 17.41
C LYS A 486 -9.31 -26.33 18.36
N ALA A 487 -9.68 -25.14 18.85
CA ALA A 487 -10.84 -24.98 19.73
C ALA A 487 -11.84 -23.92 19.24
N CYS A 488 -13.07 -23.96 19.78
CA CYS A 488 -14.14 -23.05 19.39
C CYS A 488 -13.79 -21.56 19.59
N ASP A 489 -13.93 -20.75 18.54
CA ASP A 489 -13.66 -19.30 18.54
C ASP A 489 -14.86 -18.42 18.08
N PHE A 490 -15.89 -19.01 17.44
CA PHE A 490 -16.94 -18.25 16.74
C PHE A 490 -18.02 -17.60 17.64
N CYS A 491 -18.61 -18.35 18.58
CA CYS A 491 -19.67 -17.85 19.47
C CYS A 491 -19.15 -17.50 20.88
N ASN A 492 -19.93 -16.88 21.76
CA ASN A 492 -19.56 -16.68 23.17
C ASN A 492 -20.40 -17.57 24.12
N GLY A 493 -20.84 -18.76 23.66
CA GLY A 493 -21.76 -19.67 24.38
C GLY A 493 -21.19 -20.29 25.67
N GLU A 494 -21.44 -21.57 25.95
CA GLU A 494 -20.90 -22.32 27.13
C GLU A 494 -19.35 -22.47 27.17
N LYS A 495 -18.61 -21.54 26.56
CA LYS A 495 -17.17 -21.66 26.30
C LYS A 495 -16.28 -21.52 27.53
N GLY A 496 -16.69 -20.73 28.52
CA GLY A 496 -15.82 -20.36 29.64
C GLY A 496 -15.24 -21.56 30.38
N GLU A 497 -16.01 -22.64 30.51
CA GLU A 497 -15.62 -23.82 31.29
C GLU A 497 -14.70 -24.77 30.50
N ALA A 498 -14.78 -24.79 29.16
CA ALA A 498 -14.01 -25.71 28.33
C ALA A 498 -12.65 -25.14 27.86
N ILE A 499 -12.50 -23.80 27.81
CA ILE A 499 -11.28 -23.12 27.36
C ILE A 499 -10.02 -23.54 28.13
N PRO A 500 -10.01 -23.61 29.48
CA PRO A 500 -8.81 -23.97 30.23
C PRO A 500 -8.24 -25.35 29.85
N TYR A 501 -9.11 -26.28 29.45
CA TYR A 501 -8.71 -27.61 28.99
C TYR A 501 -8.12 -27.58 27.58
N ALA A 502 -8.65 -26.74 26.69
CA ALA A 502 -8.05 -26.51 25.37
C ALA A 502 -6.65 -25.90 25.48
N GLU A 503 -6.48 -24.91 26.37
CA GLU A 503 -5.18 -24.30 26.67
C GLU A 503 -4.20 -25.32 27.27
N SER A 504 -4.66 -26.16 28.20
CA SER A 504 -3.86 -27.23 28.80
C SER A 504 -3.40 -28.25 27.75
N LEU A 505 -4.29 -28.64 26.82
CA LEU A 505 -3.94 -29.53 25.70
C LEU A 505 -2.94 -28.88 24.75
N GLN A 506 -3.11 -27.60 24.40
CA GLN A 506 -2.15 -26.87 23.59
C GLN A 506 -0.77 -26.81 24.26
N GLN A 507 -0.72 -26.52 25.56
CA GLN A 507 0.54 -26.42 26.29
C GLN A 507 1.29 -27.75 26.34
N LYS A 508 0.57 -28.87 26.52
CA LYS A 508 1.16 -30.20 26.65
C LYS A 508 1.48 -30.85 25.31
N LEU A 509 0.64 -30.66 24.30
CA LEU A 509 0.67 -31.46 23.05
C LEU A 509 0.93 -30.63 21.80
N GLY A 510 0.71 -29.31 21.84
CA GLY A 510 0.80 -28.45 20.67
C GLY A 510 2.20 -28.42 20.07
N GLY A 511 2.31 -28.75 18.79
CA GLY A 511 3.57 -28.73 18.05
C GLY A 511 4.51 -29.92 18.32
N ILE A 512 4.10 -30.90 19.13
CA ILE A 512 4.88 -32.13 19.31
C ILE A 512 4.92 -32.90 17.98
N LYS A 513 6.10 -33.40 17.62
CA LYS A 513 6.31 -34.22 16.43
C LYS A 513 5.60 -35.56 16.58
N VAL A 514 4.82 -35.93 15.57
CA VAL A 514 4.05 -37.17 15.50
C VAL A 514 4.36 -37.91 14.19
N PRO A 515 4.02 -39.21 14.05
CA PRO A 515 4.30 -39.96 12.82
C PRO A 515 3.68 -39.37 11.55
N LYS A 516 2.52 -38.72 11.69
CA LYS A 516 1.83 -37.94 10.65
C LYS A 516 0.96 -36.88 11.30
N GLU A 517 0.74 -35.74 10.62
CA GLU A 517 -0.13 -34.64 11.09
C GLU A 517 -1.37 -35.17 11.87
N LEU A 518 -1.49 -34.72 13.12
CA LEU A 518 -2.53 -35.15 14.05
C LEU A 518 -3.38 -33.94 14.46
N ARG A 519 -4.68 -33.97 14.16
CA ARG A 519 -5.60 -32.88 14.49
C ARG A 519 -6.45 -33.21 15.70
N ILE A 520 -6.41 -32.33 16.70
CA ILE A 520 -7.16 -32.44 17.95
C ILE A 520 -8.16 -31.28 18.00
N GLY A 521 -9.44 -31.58 17.77
CA GLY A 521 -10.52 -30.61 17.77
C GLY A 521 -11.25 -30.58 19.11
N LEU A 522 -11.47 -29.39 19.68
CA LEU A 522 -12.27 -29.20 20.90
C LEU A 522 -13.44 -28.25 20.65
N ASN A 523 -14.64 -28.77 20.84
CA ASN A 523 -15.88 -28.02 20.78
C ASN A 523 -16.37 -27.67 22.19
N GLY A 524 -16.59 -26.38 22.47
CA GLY A 524 -17.06 -25.90 23.78
C GLY A 524 -18.55 -26.07 24.06
N CYS A 525 -19.33 -26.67 23.14
CA CYS A 525 -20.73 -27.01 23.37
C CYS A 525 -21.17 -28.13 22.43
N GLY A 526 -22.33 -28.73 22.72
CA GLY A 526 -22.90 -29.85 21.96
C GLY A 526 -23.31 -29.54 20.52
N MET A 527 -23.28 -28.28 20.08
CA MET A 527 -23.56 -27.93 18.69
C MET A 527 -22.45 -28.37 17.72
N ALA A 528 -21.24 -28.62 18.23
CA ALA A 528 -20.11 -29.13 17.46
C ALA A 528 -19.81 -28.38 16.14
N CYS A 529 -20.15 -27.08 16.04
CA CYS A 529 -20.06 -26.26 14.81
C CYS A 529 -18.64 -26.16 14.22
N TYR A 530 -17.64 -26.61 14.96
CA TYR A 530 -16.24 -26.55 14.59
C TYR A 530 -15.71 -27.85 14.01
N GLY A 531 -16.56 -28.87 13.96
CA GLY A 531 -16.25 -30.14 13.33
C GLY A 531 -15.29 -31.01 14.13
N ALA A 532 -15.16 -30.85 15.45
CA ALA A 532 -14.28 -31.72 16.27
C ALA A 532 -14.56 -33.22 16.03
N VAL A 533 -15.83 -33.58 15.84
CA VAL A 533 -16.27 -34.95 15.53
C VAL A 533 -15.72 -35.51 14.20
N ASN A 534 -15.09 -34.68 13.37
CA ASN A 534 -14.47 -35.09 12.11
C ASN A 534 -12.94 -35.16 12.18
N GLU A 535 -12.32 -34.64 13.23
CA GLU A 535 -10.86 -34.59 13.39
C GLU A 535 -10.29 -35.94 13.88
N ASP A 536 -8.97 -36.10 13.85
CA ASP A 536 -8.31 -37.34 14.30
C ASP A 536 -8.66 -37.65 15.76
N ILE A 537 -8.69 -36.63 16.62
CA ILE A 537 -9.20 -36.69 18.00
C ILE A 537 -10.22 -35.56 18.18
N GLY A 538 -11.49 -35.93 18.37
CA GLY A 538 -12.59 -35.00 18.58
C GLY A 538 -13.05 -34.95 20.02
N ILE A 539 -13.22 -33.75 20.57
CA ILE A 539 -13.67 -33.52 21.94
C ILE A 539 -14.86 -32.58 21.90
N VAL A 540 -15.97 -32.95 22.54
CA VAL A 540 -17.18 -32.11 22.61
C VAL A 540 -17.57 -31.91 24.07
N TYR A 541 -17.61 -30.65 24.51
CA TYR A 541 -18.07 -30.28 25.84
C TYR A 541 -19.60 -30.21 25.89
N ARG A 542 -20.20 -30.81 26.91
CA ARG A 542 -21.64 -30.79 27.13
C ARG A 542 -21.95 -31.03 28.60
N LYS A 543 -22.71 -30.12 29.23
CA LYS A 543 -23.24 -30.27 30.60
C LYS A 543 -22.16 -30.63 31.64
N GLY A 544 -21.01 -29.93 31.66
CA GLY A 544 -19.97 -30.18 32.66
C GLY A 544 -19.00 -31.32 32.32
N LYS A 545 -19.18 -32.00 31.18
CA LYS A 545 -18.44 -33.22 30.81
C LYS A 545 -18.01 -33.20 29.35
N PHE A 546 -17.14 -34.13 28.97
CA PHE A 546 -16.61 -34.25 27.62
C PHE A 546 -16.97 -35.58 26.95
N ASP A 547 -17.43 -35.50 25.71
CA ASP A 547 -17.61 -36.63 24.83
C ASP A 547 -16.37 -36.73 23.91
N LEU A 548 -15.83 -37.94 23.72
CA LEU A 548 -14.59 -38.23 23.00
C LEU A 548 -14.85 -39.05 21.74
N PHE A 549 -14.23 -38.61 20.65
CA PHE A 549 -14.31 -39.22 19.33
C PHE A 549 -12.90 -39.49 18.81
N LEU A 550 -12.66 -40.66 18.20
CA LEU A 550 -11.34 -41.05 17.70
C LEU A 550 -11.36 -41.51 16.25
N GLY A 551 -10.31 -41.17 15.51
CA GLY A 551 -10.02 -41.70 14.19
C GLY A 551 -10.78 -41.04 13.05
N GLY A 552 -11.07 -39.74 13.12
CA GLY A 552 -11.69 -39.02 12.01
C GLY A 552 -10.76 -38.86 10.81
N LYS A 553 -11.35 -38.75 9.62
CA LYS A 553 -10.64 -38.45 8.38
C LYS A 553 -11.46 -37.44 7.57
N THR A 554 -10.92 -36.24 7.41
CA THR A 554 -11.59 -35.08 6.80
C THR A 554 -11.40 -34.94 5.29
N VAL A 555 -10.41 -35.62 4.69
CA VAL A 555 -10.02 -35.42 3.28
C VAL A 555 -9.73 -36.76 2.58
N GLY A 556 -10.11 -36.84 1.30
CA GLY A 556 -9.84 -37.97 0.40
C GLY A 556 -10.99 -38.97 0.30
N ARG A 557 -10.89 -39.91 -0.65
CA ARG A 557 -11.98 -40.83 -1.04
C ARG A 557 -12.67 -41.58 0.09
N ASN A 558 -11.92 -42.08 1.06
CA ASN A 558 -12.49 -42.81 2.21
C ASN A 558 -12.65 -41.86 3.40
N VAL A 559 -13.30 -40.71 3.20
CA VAL A 559 -13.62 -39.73 4.27
C VAL A 559 -14.61 -40.36 5.25
N HIS A 560 -14.42 -40.15 6.55
CA HIS A 560 -15.38 -40.58 7.57
C HIS A 560 -15.22 -39.76 8.85
N PRO A 561 -16.31 -39.55 9.62
CA PRO A 561 -16.22 -38.92 10.93
C PRO A 561 -15.42 -39.80 11.91
N ALA A 562 -14.99 -39.19 13.00
CA ALA A 562 -14.42 -39.89 14.13
C ALA A 562 -15.51 -40.70 14.86
N GLN A 563 -15.11 -41.83 15.44
CA GLN A 563 -16.03 -42.75 16.11
C GLN A 563 -16.25 -42.28 17.56
N PRO A 564 -17.49 -42.20 18.06
CA PRO A 564 -17.74 -41.94 19.48
C PRO A 564 -17.22 -43.11 20.31
N VAL A 565 -16.27 -42.83 21.21
CA VAL A 565 -15.64 -43.88 22.04
C VAL A 565 -15.96 -43.75 23.52
N ALA A 566 -16.33 -42.55 23.98
CA ALA A 566 -16.75 -42.31 25.34
C ALA A 566 -17.64 -41.07 25.42
N GLU A 567 -18.63 -41.11 26.30
CA GLU A 567 -19.47 -39.98 26.65
C GLU A 567 -19.30 -39.65 28.13
N GLY A 568 -19.37 -38.37 28.47
CA GLY A 568 -19.42 -37.94 29.87
C GLY A 568 -18.10 -38.11 30.64
N ILE A 569 -16.95 -37.99 29.97
CA ILE A 569 -15.63 -37.95 30.61
C ILE A 569 -15.54 -36.74 31.53
N ASP A 570 -15.09 -36.97 32.76
CA ASP A 570 -14.88 -35.90 33.72
C ASP A 570 -13.70 -34.99 33.30
N PRO A 571 -13.84 -33.66 33.43
CA PRO A 571 -12.85 -32.70 32.93
C PRO A 571 -11.41 -32.94 33.40
N TRP A 572 -11.21 -33.36 34.65
CA TRP A 572 -9.88 -33.61 35.21
C TRP A 572 -9.17 -34.82 34.57
N ARG A 573 -9.91 -35.77 33.98
CA ARG A 573 -9.35 -36.96 33.32
C ARG A 573 -9.09 -36.76 31.83
N LEU A 574 -9.71 -35.75 31.22
CA LEU A 574 -9.65 -35.56 29.78
C LEU A 574 -8.21 -35.37 29.30
N VAL A 575 -7.52 -34.37 29.84
CA VAL A 575 -6.18 -33.97 29.36
C VAL A 575 -5.19 -35.12 29.44
N GLU A 576 -5.15 -35.83 30.57
CA GLU A 576 -4.27 -36.99 30.76
C GLU A 576 -4.61 -38.15 29.80
N THR A 577 -5.90 -38.37 29.52
CA THR A 577 -6.33 -39.44 28.61
C THR A 577 -5.88 -39.13 27.19
N ILE A 578 -6.06 -37.88 26.73
CA ILE A 578 -5.58 -37.47 25.40
C ILE A 578 -4.06 -37.55 25.33
N GLU A 579 -3.35 -37.09 26.35
CA GLU A 579 -1.89 -37.16 26.44
C GLU A 579 -1.39 -38.60 26.29
N ARG A 580 -1.98 -39.57 27.01
CA ARG A 580 -1.63 -41.00 26.86
C ARG A 580 -1.92 -41.53 25.46
N ILE A 581 -3.06 -41.17 24.85
CA ILE A 581 -3.39 -41.56 23.48
C ILE A 581 -2.36 -41.03 22.48
N VAL A 582 -1.98 -39.76 22.60
CA VAL A 582 -1.02 -39.11 21.69
C VAL A 582 0.38 -39.70 21.88
N HIS A 583 0.85 -39.90 23.12
CA HIS A 583 2.14 -40.54 23.36
C HIS A 583 2.18 -41.96 22.81
N ARG A 584 1.11 -42.73 22.99
CA ARG A 584 1.04 -44.07 22.39
C ARG A 584 1.08 -44.04 20.87
N PHE A 585 0.49 -43.03 20.22
CA PHE A 585 0.62 -42.84 18.78
C PHE A 585 2.05 -42.46 18.37
N ILE A 586 2.74 -41.64 19.16
CA ILE A 586 4.14 -41.28 18.93
C ILE A 586 5.04 -42.52 19.03
N ASP A 587 4.81 -43.37 20.03
CA ASP A 587 5.67 -44.52 20.34
C ASP A 587 5.41 -45.73 19.44
N GLU A 588 4.14 -46.02 19.13
CA GLU A 588 3.73 -47.24 18.40
C GLU A 588 3.35 -46.97 16.93
N GLY A 589 3.25 -45.70 16.51
CA GLY A 589 2.86 -45.31 15.16
C GLY A 589 3.97 -45.55 14.14
N HIS A 590 3.60 -46.06 12.96
CA HIS A 590 4.56 -46.24 11.88
C HIS A 590 4.85 -44.91 11.17
N PRO A 591 6.03 -44.76 10.53
CA PRO A 591 6.35 -43.55 9.76
C PRO A 591 5.27 -43.23 8.72
N ASN A 592 4.81 -41.98 8.67
CA ASN A 592 3.78 -41.49 7.74
C ASN A 592 2.40 -42.17 7.91
N GLU A 593 2.14 -42.84 9.04
CA GLU A 593 0.85 -43.44 9.37
C GLU A 593 -0.11 -42.41 9.94
N ARG A 594 -1.32 -42.28 9.36
CA ARG A 594 -2.38 -41.41 9.89
C ARG A 594 -3.05 -42.06 11.11
N PHE A 595 -3.48 -41.22 12.05
CA PHE A 595 -4.05 -41.66 13.33
C PHE A 595 -5.23 -42.64 13.19
N HIS A 596 -6.16 -42.44 12.24
CA HIS A 596 -7.26 -43.40 12.02
C HIS A 596 -6.77 -44.82 11.65
N LYS A 597 -5.67 -44.94 10.88
CA LYS A 597 -5.07 -46.24 10.55
C LYS A 597 -4.40 -46.87 11.77
N PHE A 598 -3.70 -46.03 12.54
CA PHE A 598 -3.12 -46.43 13.80
C PHE A 598 -4.19 -46.97 14.76
N PHE A 599 -5.29 -46.24 14.96
CA PHE A 599 -6.39 -46.66 15.83
C PHE A 599 -7.00 -47.99 15.38
N LYS A 600 -7.22 -48.14 14.07
CA LYS A 600 -7.67 -49.42 13.47
C LYS A 600 -6.70 -50.57 13.74
N ARG A 601 -5.40 -50.34 13.61
CA ARG A 601 -4.35 -51.34 13.82
C ARG A 601 -4.17 -51.70 15.29
N ALA A 602 -4.15 -50.69 16.16
CA ALA A 602 -4.01 -50.84 17.60
C ALA A 602 -5.21 -51.57 18.23
N LYS A 603 -6.38 -51.53 17.57
CA LYS A 603 -7.68 -52.11 17.97
C LYS A 603 -8.28 -51.51 19.24
N GLU A 604 -7.45 -51.11 20.20
CA GLU A 604 -7.84 -50.52 21.47
C GLU A 604 -6.82 -49.48 21.95
N LEU A 605 -7.29 -48.29 22.33
CA LEU A 605 -6.51 -47.20 22.92
C LEU A 605 -7.16 -46.76 24.23
N GLU A 606 -6.45 -46.80 25.36
CA GLU A 606 -6.99 -46.40 26.69
C GLU A 606 -8.33 -47.08 27.06
N GLY A 607 -8.57 -48.32 26.60
CA GLY A 607 -9.83 -49.05 26.79
C GLY A 607 -10.91 -48.77 25.73
N TYR A 608 -10.65 -47.86 24.79
CA TYR A 608 -11.54 -47.51 23.69
C TYR A 608 -11.29 -48.39 22.47
N ARG A 609 -12.29 -49.16 22.05
CA ARG A 609 -12.16 -50.10 20.93
C ARG A 609 -12.52 -49.45 19.60
N HIS A 610 -11.71 -49.74 18.58
CA HIS A 610 -12.01 -49.37 17.21
C HIS A 610 -13.15 -50.23 16.64
N GLN A 611 -14.10 -49.59 15.97
CA GLN A 611 -15.18 -50.24 15.23
C GLN A 611 -14.94 -50.06 13.73
N ASP A 612 -15.11 -51.13 12.95
CA ASP A 612 -15.02 -51.01 11.50
C ASP A 612 -16.24 -50.28 10.96
N MET A 613 -15.99 -49.15 10.28
CA MET A 613 -17.04 -48.40 9.60
C MET A 613 -17.53 -49.17 8.36
N PRO A 614 -18.81 -49.04 7.97
CA PRO A 614 -19.33 -49.66 6.76
C PRO A 614 -18.52 -49.23 5.53
N ALA A 615 -18.02 -50.19 4.75
CA ALA A 615 -17.32 -49.91 3.50
C ALA A 615 -18.34 -49.59 2.41
N PHE A 616 -18.37 -48.34 1.94
CA PHE A 616 -19.17 -47.97 0.78
C PHE A 616 -18.40 -48.32 -0.50
N THR A 617 -19.05 -49.03 -1.43
CA THR A 617 -18.51 -49.26 -2.78
C THR A 617 -18.64 -47.97 -3.58
N ILE A 618 -17.57 -47.18 -3.61
CA ILE A 618 -17.52 -45.94 -4.39
C ILE A 618 -17.01 -46.30 -5.78
N GLU A 619 -17.80 -46.10 -6.83
CA GLU A 619 -17.35 -46.23 -8.23
C GLU A 619 -16.35 -45.12 -8.58
N ASN A 620 -15.32 -45.44 -9.38
CA ASN A 620 -14.32 -44.46 -9.82
C ASN A 620 -14.95 -43.47 -10.82
N ALA A 621 -14.76 -42.16 -10.60
CA ALA A 621 -14.92 -41.20 -11.68
C ALA A 621 -13.79 -41.36 -12.71
N ILE A 622 -14.09 -41.12 -13.99
CA ILE A 622 -13.19 -41.34 -15.13
C ILE A 622 -12.01 -40.35 -15.17
N CYS A 623 -12.04 -39.26 -14.39
CA CYS A 623 -10.90 -38.36 -14.22
C CYS A 623 -10.20 -38.65 -12.89
N GLY A 624 -8.95 -39.10 -12.96
CA GLY A 624 -8.15 -39.49 -11.80
C GLY A 624 -7.91 -38.33 -10.82
N ASP A 625 -8.43 -38.51 -9.60
CA ASP A 625 -7.70 -38.44 -8.32
C ASP A 625 -8.48 -39.24 -7.25
#